data_AF-M6VZU9-F1
#
_entry.id   AF-M6VZU9-F1
#
_cell.length_a   1.000
_cell.length_b   1.000
_cell.length_c   1.000
_cell.angle_alpha   90.00
_cell.angle_beta   90.00
_cell.angle_gamma   90.00
#
_symmetry.space_group_name_H-M   'P 1'
#
loop_
_entity.id
_entity.type
_entity.pdbx_description
1 polymer ?
#
loop_
_entity_poly.entity_id
_entity_poly.type
_entity_poly.pdbx_seq_one_letter_code
_entity_poly.pdbx_strand_id
1 'polypeptide(L)'
;MVYYGRIVRRGCHSIRRLIVQAAWTLVRSKHGGKIKEFYQRLYLKKGAKKSIIAASRKMIEVLYAMIRTGEIFNPMTDDILNRKLIYYGLM
;
A
#
# COMPACT_ATOMS: atom_id res chain seq x y z
N MET A 1 -10.48 -21.08 -7.71
CA MET A 1 -9.98 -20.29 -6.56
C MET A 1 -8.46 -20.44 -6.50
N VAL A 2 -7.67 -19.35 -6.52
CA VAL A 2 -6.21 -19.44 -6.44
C VAL A 2 -5.78 -19.45 -4.97
N TYR A 3 -5.07 -20.49 -4.52
CA TYR A 3 -4.62 -20.66 -3.14
C TYR A 3 -3.12 -20.35 -3.04
N TYR A 4 -2.76 -19.21 -2.42
CA TYR A 4 -1.37 -18.73 -2.34
C TYR A 4 -0.54 -19.30 -1.17
N GLY A 5 -1.05 -20.32 -0.49
CA GLY A 5 -0.34 -20.98 0.62
C GLY A 5 -0.19 -20.12 1.88
N ARG A 6 0.68 -20.57 2.79
CA ARG A 6 0.92 -19.93 4.10
C ARG A 6 1.83 -18.72 3.95
N ILE A 7 1.69 -17.72 4.81
CA ILE A 7 2.61 -16.56 4.85
C ILE A 7 4.01 -17.07 5.21
N VAL A 8 4.94 -16.95 4.28
CA VAL A 8 6.34 -17.34 4.45
C VAL A 8 7.11 -16.26 5.22
N ARG A 9 7.95 -16.66 6.18
CA ARG A 9 8.75 -15.74 7.04
C ARG A 9 10.23 -15.73 6.63
N ARG A 10 10.51 -15.52 5.34
CA ARG A 10 11.89 -15.43 4.82
C ARG A 10 12.42 -13.99 4.87
N GLY A 11 13.74 -13.84 4.80
CA GLY A 11 14.44 -12.55 4.78
C GLY A 11 14.78 -11.98 6.16
N CYS A 12 15.34 -10.78 6.18
CA CYS A 12 15.77 -10.11 7.41
C CYS A 12 14.58 -9.78 8.33
N HIS A 13 14.63 -10.31 9.55
CA HIS A 13 13.55 -10.16 10.53
C HIS A 13 13.33 -8.69 10.93
N SER A 14 14.39 -7.92 11.10
CA SER A 14 14.32 -6.51 11.51
C SER A 14 13.68 -5.64 10.44
N ILE A 15 14.09 -5.81 9.18
CA ILE A 15 13.49 -5.11 8.03
C ILE A 15 12.00 -5.45 7.92
N ARG A 16 11.65 -6.74 8.03
CA ARG A 16 10.24 -7.15 7.99
C ARG A 16 9.41 -6.49 9.09
N ARG A 17 9.91 -6.42 10.33
CA ARG A 17 9.23 -5.71 11.42
C ARG A 17 9.04 -4.23 11.11
N LEU A 18 10.09 -3.56 10.65
CA LEU A 18 10.06 -2.14 10.30
C LEU A 18 8.96 -1.83 9.27
N ILE A 19 8.89 -2.63 8.21
CA ILE A 19 7.92 -2.44 7.12
C ILE A 19 6.48 -2.73 7.61
N VAL A 20 6.31 -3.71 8.49
CA VAL A 20 5.00 -3.97 9.11
C VAL A 20 4.56 -2.81 10.00
N GLN A 21 5.47 -2.19 10.76
CA GLN A 21 5.17 -0.99 11.54
C GLN A 21 4.82 0.20 10.64
N ALA A 22 5.59 0.44 9.57
CA ALA A 22 5.29 1.48 8.59
C ALA A 22 3.91 1.28 7.95
N ALA A 23 3.55 0.03 7.61
CA ALA A 23 2.23 -0.29 7.11
C ALA A 23 1.13 0.00 8.14
N TRP A 24 1.36 -0.28 9.43
CA TRP A 24 0.40 0.06 10.49
C TRP A 24 0.15 1.56 10.59
N THR A 25 1.22 2.36 10.56
CA THR A 25 1.13 3.81 10.55
C THR A 25 0.36 4.30 9.32
N LEU A 26 0.67 3.75 8.14
CA LEU A 26 0.02 4.12 6.88
C LEU A 26 -1.48 3.84 6.89
N VAL A 27 -1.91 2.64 7.32
CA VAL A 27 -3.34 2.28 7.29
C VAL A 27 -4.17 3.07 8.32
N ARG A 28 -3.53 3.57 9.38
CA ARG A 28 -4.15 4.43 10.40
C ARG A 28 -4.15 5.91 10.02
N SER A 29 -3.26 6.32 9.10
CA SER A 29 -3.20 7.71 8.63
C SER A 29 -4.49 8.12 7.91
N LYS A 30 -4.87 9.40 8.04
CA LYS A 30 -5.97 10.01 7.28
C LYS A 30 -5.69 9.95 5.77
N HIS A 31 -4.42 10.07 5.37
CA HIS A 31 -3.97 10.11 3.97
C HIS A 31 -3.31 8.81 3.49
N GLY A 32 -3.74 7.64 3.99
CA GLY A 32 -3.14 6.35 3.64
C GLY A 32 -3.35 5.85 2.19
N GLY A 33 -4.14 6.56 1.38
CA GLY A 33 -4.31 6.33 -0.06
C GLY A 33 -4.68 4.89 -0.47
N LYS A 34 -4.26 4.49 -1.67
CA LYS A 34 -4.58 3.18 -2.28
C LYS A 34 -4.14 1.98 -1.45
N ILE A 35 -3.04 2.09 -0.69
CA ILE A 35 -2.57 0.99 0.16
C ILE A 35 -3.50 0.80 1.37
N LYS A 36 -4.01 1.89 1.95
CA LYS A 36 -5.03 1.83 3.01
C LYS A 36 -6.34 1.20 2.50
N GLU A 37 -6.80 1.60 1.32
CA GLU A 37 -7.98 1.01 0.68
C GLU A 37 -7.79 -0.50 0.42
N PHE A 38 -6.60 -0.89 -0.06
CA PHE A 38 -6.23 -2.29 -0.23
C PHE A 38 -6.29 -3.07 1.08
N TYR A 39 -5.75 -2.50 2.17
CA TYR A 39 -5.85 -3.09 3.51
C TYR A 39 -7.31 -3.27 3.95
N GLN A 40 -8.15 -2.23 3.81
CA GLN A 40 -9.56 -2.27 4.24
C GLN A 40 -10.36 -3.34 3.49
N ARG A 41 -10.16 -3.48 2.17
CA ARG A 41 -10.79 -4.54 1.37
C ARG A 41 -10.41 -5.94 1.85
N LEU A 42 -9.15 -6.14 2.23
CA LEU A 42 -8.67 -7.43 2.75
C LEU A 42 -9.11 -7.65 4.20
N TYR A 43 -9.14 -6.60 5.02
CA TYR A 43 -9.52 -6.65 6.43
C TYR A 43 -10.88 -7.33 6.62
N LEU A 44 -11.87 -6.92 5.83
CA LEU A 44 -13.22 -7.49 5.86
C LEU A 44 -13.26 -9.00 5.54
N LYS A 45 -12.29 -9.51 4.76
CA LYS A 45 -12.28 -10.90 4.29
C LYS A 45 -11.33 -11.82 5.07
N LYS A 46 -10.26 -11.26 5.65
CA LYS A 46 -9.10 -12.04 6.16
C LYS A 46 -8.65 -11.63 7.57
N GLY A 47 -9.19 -10.54 8.11
CA GLY A 47 -8.83 -9.99 9.42
C GLY A 47 -7.49 -9.25 9.46
N ALA A 48 -7.27 -8.51 10.54
CA ALA A 48 -6.14 -7.58 10.72
C ALA A 48 -4.76 -8.18 10.36
N LYS A 49 -4.42 -9.32 10.96
CA LYS A 49 -3.07 -9.92 10.86
C LYS A 49 -2.69 -10.28 9.43
N LYS A 50 -3.60 -10.86 8.64
CA LYS A 50 -3.30 -11.23 7.25
C LYS A 50 -3.30 -9.99 6.36
N SER A 51 -4.23 -9.08 6.57
CA SER A 51 -4.37 -7.87 5.77
C SER A 51 -3.19 -6.92 5.93
N ILE A 52 -2.65 -6.76 7.15
CA ILE A 52 -1.49 -5.88 7.34
C ILE A 52 -0.25 -6.43 6.65
N ILE A 53 -0.02 -7.75 6.70
CA ILE A 53 1.12 -8.38 6.02
C ILE A 53 1.00 -8.22 4.50
N ALA A 54 -0.22 -8.38 3.95
CA ALA A 54 -0.47 -8.13 2.53
C ALA A 54 -0.23 -6.67 2.15
N ALA A 55 -0.67 -5.72 2.97
CA ALA A 55 -0.43 -4.29 2.76
C ALA A 55 1.06 -3.95 2.83
N SER A 56 1.81 -4.50 3.80
CA SER A 56 3.26 -4.37 3.89
C SER A 56 3.96 -4.87 2.63
N ARG A 57 3.57 -6.04 2.12
CA ARG A 57 4.10 -6.56 0.86
C ARG A 57 3.81 -5.63 -0.30
N LYS A 58 2.57 -5.13 -0.41
CA LYS A 58 2.19 -4.20 -1.48
C LYS A 58 2.99 -2.90 -1.44
N MET A 59 3.27 -2.39 -0.24
CA MET A 59 4.10 -1.21 -0.04
C MET A 59 5.54 -1.42 -0.54
N ILE A 60 6.14 -2.58 -0.27
CA ILE A 60 7.48 -2.94 -0.82
C ILE A 60 7.44 -3.08 -2.33
N GLU A 61 6.42 -3.75 -2.88
CA GLU A 61 6.29 -3.94 -4.33
C GLU A 61 6.24 -2.60 -5.07
N VAL A 62 5.51 -1.62 -4.53
CA VAL A 62 5.47 -0.25 -5.06
C VAL A 62 6.83 0.42 -4.95
N LEU A 63 7.47 0.37 -3.77
CA LEU A 63 8.80 0.96 -3.58
C LEU A 63 9.84 0.36 -4.53
N TYR A 64 9.81 -0.96 -4.72
CA TYR A 64 10.70 -1.64 -5.65
C TYR A 64 10.43 -1.22 -7.09
N ALA A 65 9.16 -1.12 -7.50
CA ALA A 65 8.80 -0.63 -8.83
C ALA A 65 9.34 0.79 -9.07
N MET A 66 9.15 1.71 -8.12
CA MET A 66 9.67 3.08 -8.20
C MET A 66 11.20 3.12 -8.35
N ILE A 67 11.93 2.33 -7.55
CA ILE A 67 13.40 2.26 -7.66
C ILE A 67 13.82 1.71 -9.02
N ARG A 68 13.08 0.73 -9.55
CA ARG A 68 13.39 0.09 -10.83
C ARG A 68 13.07 0.95 -12.04
N THR A 69 11.97 1.70 -12.02
CA THR A 69 11.54 2.56 -13.13
C THR A 69 12.12 3.96 -13.04
N GLY A 70 12.57 4.39 -11.86
CA GLY A 70 12.95 5.78 -11.59
C GLY A 70 11.74 6.71 -11.44
N GLU A 71 10.52 6.17 -11.48
CA GLU A 71 9.29 6.96 -11.35
C GLU A 71 9.01 7.29 -9.88
N ILE A 72 8.51 8.51 -9.67
CA ILE A 72 8.11 8.98 -8.35
C ILE A 72 6.76 8.35 -7.99
N PHE A 73 6.54 8.12 -6.69
CA PHE A 73 5.26 7.62 -6.19
C PHE A 73 4.15 8.60 -6.58
N ASN A 74 3.19 8.14 -7.40
CA ASN A 74 1.99 8.93 -7.70
C ASN A 74 0.81 8.47 -6.82
N PRO A 75 0.46 9.21 -5.75
CA PRO A 75 -0.64 8.84 -4.86
C PRO A 75 -2.03 9.03 -5.50
N MET A 76 -2.13 9.82 -6.57
CA MET A 76 -3.36 10.09 -7.30
C MET A 76 -3.33 9.42 -8.68
N THR A 77 -4.48 8.95 -9.15
CA THR A 77 -4.63 8.71 -10.59
C THR A 77 -4.75 10.07 -11.28
N ASP A 78 -4.20 10.26 -12.47
CA ASP A 78 -4.30 11.53 -13.24
C ASP A 78 -5.74 12.08 -13.30
N ASP A 79 -6.73 11.19 -13.39
CA ASP A 79 -8.16 11.55 -13.34
C ASP A 79 -8.53 12.34 -12.08
N ILE A 80 -8.05 11.92 -10.90
CA ILE A 80 -8.38 12.55 -9.62
C ILE A 80 -7.61 13.88 -9.46
N LEU A 81 -6.37 13.93 -9.98
CA LEU A 81 -5.57 15.15 -10.00
C LEU A 81 -6.24 16.21 -10.90
N ASN A 82 -6.62 15.83 -12.12
CA ASN A 82 -7.34 16.69 -13.06
C ASN A 82 -8.66 17.20 -12.46
N ARG A 83 -9.42 16.33 -11.80
CA ARG A 83 -10.67 16.73 -11.14
C ARG A 83 -10.46 17.78 -10.04
N LYS A 84 -9.33 17.71 -9.33
CA LYS A 84 -8.95 18.72 -8.34
C LYS A 84 -8.43 20.00 -8.98
N LEU A 85 -7.61 19.91 -10.02
CA LEU A 85 -7.10 21.08 -10.75
C LEU A 85 -8.25 21.89 -11.34
N ILE A 86 -9.25 21.23 -11.93
CA ILE A 86 -10.50 21.86 -12.40
C ILE A 86 -11.25 22.50 -11.24
N TYR A 87 -11.40 21.81 -10.10
CA TYR A 87 -12.08 22.36 -8.92
C TYR A 87 -11.41 23.63 -8.37
N TYR A 88 -10.08 23.70 -8.44
CA TYR A 88 -9.30 24.86 -8.00
C TYR A 88 -9.08 25.91 -9.11
N GLY A 89 -9.58 25.68 -10.33
CA GLY A 89 -9.41 26.58 -11.48
C GLY A 89 -7.95 26.75 -11.94
N LEU A 90 -7.10 25.76 -11.67
CA LEU A 90 -5.68 25.76 -12.04
C LEU A 90 -5.42 25.11 -13.42
N MET A 91 -6.48 24.62 -14.06
CA MET A 91 -6.52 23.99 -15.38
C MET A 91 -7.83 24.40 -16.06
#